data_AF-A0A2N6DHW5-F1
#
_entry.id   AF-A0A2N6DHW5-F1
#
_cell.length_a   1.000
_cell.length_b   1.000
_cell.length_c   1.000
_cell.angle_alpha   90.00
_cell.angle_beta   90.00
_cell.angle_gamma   90.00
#
_symmetry.space_group_name_H-M   'P 1'
#
loop_
_entity.id
_entity.type
_entity.pdbx_description
1 polymer ?
#
loop_
_entity_poly.entity_id
_entity_poly.type
_entity_poly.pdbx_seq_one_letter_code
_entity_poly.pdbx_strand_id
1 'polypeptide(L)'
;MFGLGMSEVILIMAVALIVIGPKKLPEVAKGLGKGYAEFKKYMTDFKDAVNIEMDTTSKKQEKKTNAEDLYEEHYKDTTIESETAKSKDKPEVDENAKG
;
A
#
# COMPACT_ATOMS: atom_id res chain seq x y z
N MET A 1 -29.18 12.00 2.04
CA MET A 1 -28.30 13.14 1.73
C MET A 1 -27.47 13.50 2.95
N PHE A 2 -26.52 12.65 3.33
CA PHE A 2 -25.59 12.91 4.44
C PHE A 2 -24.33 12.07 4.21
N GLY A 3 -23.52 12.49 3.25
CA GLY A 3 -22.15 12.00 3.09
C GLY A 3 -21.26 13.04 3.72
N LEU A 4 -20.47 12.67 4.73
CA LEU A 4 -19.39 13.52 5.21
C LEU A 4 -18.34 13.58 4.11
N GLY A 5 -18.42 14.61 3.28
CA GLY A 5 -17.41 14.91 2.28
C GLY A 5 -16.15 15.47 2.94
N MET A 6 -15.11 15.59 2.12
CA MET A 6 -13.84 16.19 2.56
C MET A 6 -14.05 17.62 3.10
N SER A 7 -14.98 18.36 2.51
CA SER A 7 -15.40 19.70 2.93
C SER A 7 -15.91 19.74 4.38
N GLU A 8 -16.82 18.82 4.73
CA GLU A 8 -17.42 18.76 6.06
C GLU A 8 -16.39 18.37 7.12
N VAL A 9 -15.51 17.41 6.79
CA VAL A 9 -14.42 17.00 7.69
C VAL A 9 -13.46 18.16 7.96
N ILE A 10 -13.10 18.95 6.94
CA ILE A 10 -12.24 20.13 7.09
C ILE A 10 -12.92 21.20 7.97
N LEU A 11 -14.22 21.44 7.79
CA LEU A 11 -14.96 22.40 8.60
C LEU A 11 -14.96 21.99 10.09
N ILE A 12 -15.21 20.71 10.37
CA ILE A 12 -15.17 20.17 11.74
C ILE A 12 -13.76 20.28 12.33
N MET A 13 -12.72 19.96 11.54
CA MET A 13 -11.32 20.14 11.96
C MET A 13 -11.00 21.60 12.27
N ALA A 14 -11.49 22.55 11.47
CA ALA A 14 -11.28 23.98 11.71
C ALA A 14 -11.92 24.44 13.03
N VAL A 15 -13.15 24.00 13.31
CA VAL A 15 -13.82 24.30 14.60
C VAL A 15 -13.07 23.67 15.77
N ALA A 16 -12.67 22.39 15.64
CA ALA A 16 -11.88 21.71 16.67
C ALA A 16 -10.53 22.41 16.93
N LEU A 17 -9.89 22.92 15.88
CA LEU A 17 -8.66 23.70 15.97
C LEU A 17 -8.84 25.04 16.66
N ILE A 18 -10.00 25.68 16.55
CA ILE A 18 -10.30 26.91 17.28
C ILE A 18 -10.46 26.61 18.78
N VAL A 19 -11.16 25.53 19.11
CA VAL A 19 -11.41 25.12 20.51
C VAL A 19 -10.13 24.66 21.20
N ILE A 20 -9.35 23.79 20.55
CA ILE A 20 -8.14 23.19 21.12
C ILE A 20 -6.92 24.10 20.90
N GLY A 21 -6.86 24.80 19.76
CA GLY A 21 -5.72 25.58 19.31
C GLY A 21 -4.77 24.76 18.40
N PRO A 22 -4.31 25.30 17.26
CA PRO A 22 -3.44 24.58 16.32
C PRO A 22 -2.07 24.23 16.91
N LYS A 23 -1.58 25.01 17.88
CA LYS A 23 -0.34 24.72 18.60
C LYS A 23 -0.46 23.53 19.56
N LYS A 24 -1.66 23.24 20.06
CA LYS A 24 -1.93 22.14 21.00
C LYS A 24 -2.27 20.82 20.29
N LEU A 25 -2.75 20.87 19.05
CA LEU A 25 -2.97 19.66 18.24
C LEU A 25 -1.75 18.72 18.18
N PRO A 26 -0.51 19.17 17.90
CA PRO A 26 0.65 18.27 17.89
C PRO A 26 0.97 17.69 19.26
N GLU A 27 0.68 18.41 20.35
CA GLU A 27 0.87 17.92 21.72
C GLU A 27 -0.14 16.81 22.04
N VAL A 28 -1.42 17.02 21.72
CA VAL A 28 -2.49 16.02 21.89
C VAL A 28 -2.22 14.79 21.02
N ALA A 29 -1.83 14.99 19.74
CA ALA A 29 -1.51 13.89 18.84
C ALA A 29 -0.30 13.08 19.32
N LYS A 30 0.74 13.72 19.89
CA LYS A 30 1.86 13.01 20.51
C LYS A 30 1.42 12.18 21.72
N GLY A 31 0.54 12.72 22.57
CA GLY A 31 0.00 11.99 23.72
C GLY A 31 -0.82 10.77 23.30
N LEU A 32 -1.78 10.97 22.40
CA LEU A 32 -2.61 9.90 21.85
C LEU A 32 -1.78 8.86 21.08
N GLY A 33 -0.80 9.30 20.30
CA GLY A 33 0.08 8.42 19.53
C GLY A 33 0.94 7.52 20.42
N LYS A 34 1.49 8.05 21.51
CA LYS A 34 2.22 7.25 22.50
C LYS A 34 1.31 6.23 23.18
N GLY A 35 0.13 6.68 23.65
CA GLY A 35 -0.86 5.79 24.27
C GLY A 35 -1.33 4.68 23.32
N TYR A 36 -1.56 5.01 22.05
CA TYR A 36 -1.91 4.03 21.02
C TYR A 36 -0.77 3.04 20.72
N ALA A 37 0.48 3.51 20.67
CA ALA A 37 1.64 2.65 20.47
C ALA A 37 1.83 1.66 21.63
N GLU A 38 1.71 2.14 22.87
CA GLU A 38 1.75 1.30 24.07
C GLU A 38 0.57 0.32 24.11
N PHE A 39 -0.65 0.80 23.83
CA PHE A 39 -1.84 -0.05 23.74
C PHE A 39 -1.69 -1.14 22.68
N LYS A 40 -1.16 -0.80 21.49
CA LYS A 40 -0.89 -1.77 20.44
C LYS A 40 0.14 -2.81 20.90
N LYS A 41 1.21 -2.40 21.57
CA LYS A 41 2.21 -3.32 22.12
C LYS A 41 1.59 -4.28 23.12
N TYR A 42 0.81 -3.77 24.09
CA TYR A 42 0.11 -4.63 25.05
C TYR A 42 -0.90 -5.56 24.37
N MET A 43 -1.59 -5.10 23.33
CA MET A 43 -2.51 -5.95 22.55
C MET A 43 -1.76 -7.04 21.79
N THR A 44 -0.55 -6.76 21.28
CA THR A 44 0.33 -7.77 20.67
C THR A 44 0.79 -8.78 21.70
N ASP A 45 1.32 -8.32 22.84
CA ASP A 45 1.80 -9.20 23.92
C ASP A 45 0.65 -10.06 24.48
N PHE A 46 -0.56 -9.48 24.61
CA PHE A 46 -1.77 -10.21 25.02
C PHE A 46 -2.22 -11.20 23.95
N LYS A 47 -2.17 -10.82 22.66
CA LYS A 47 -2.47 -11.74 21.57
C LYS A 47 -1.47 -12.89 21.53
N ASP A 48 -0.20 -12.66 21.81
CA ASP A 48 0.82 -13.71 21.90
C ASP A 48 0.62 -14.62 23.13
N ALA A 49 0.17 -14.05 24.25
CA ALA A 49 -0.18 -14.81 25.45
C ALA A 49 -1.48 -15.62 25.32
N VAL A 50 -2.44 -15.15 24.49
CA VAL A 50 -3.75 -15.79 24.26
C VAL A 50 -3.75 -16.69 23.02
N ASN A 51 -2.84 -16.49 22.06
CA ASN A 51 -2.63 -17.38 20.92
C ASN A 51 -1.88 -18.65 21.34
N ILE A 52 -2.60 -19.54 22.00
CA ILE A 52 -2.50 -20.96 21.68
C ILE A 52 -3.14 -21.09 20.28
N GLU A 53 -2.30 -21.19 19.25
CA GLU A 53 -2.65 -21.55 17.87
C GLU A 53 -3.56 -20.59 17.08
N MET A 54 -3.01 -19.46 16.62
CA MET A 54 -3.33 -18.92 15.28
C MET A 54 -2.11 -18.18 14.73
N ASP A 55 -1.20 -18.96 14.17
CA ASP A 55 -0.14 -18.49 13.28
C ASP A 55 -0.79 -17.86 12.04
N THR A 56 -0.60 -16.56 11.85
CA THR A 56 -0.33 -15.96 10.53
C THR A 56 -0.16 -14.45 10.65
N THR A 57 0.94 -14.00 10.03
CA THR A 57 1.13 -12.66 9.45
C THR A 57 2.02 -11.70 10.24
N SER A 58 3.30 -11.77 9.87
CA SER A 58 4.20 -10.65 9.61
C SER A 58 5.10 -10.16 10.76
N LYS A 59 6.23 -10.85 10.88
CA LYS A 59 7.54 -10.19 11.02
C LYS A 59 7.64 -9.06 9.97
N LYS A 60 7.57 -7.80 10.41
CA LYS A 60 8.09 -6.67 9.63
C LYS A 60 8.71 -5.63 10.56
N GLN A 61 9.82 -5.99 11.18
CA GLN A 61 10.99 -5.16 11.49
C GLN A 61 12.11 -6.21 11.60
N GLU A 62 13.05 -6.32 10.66
CA GLU A 62 14.15 -5.40 10.42
C GLU A 62 14.73 -5.67 9.02
N LYS A 63 14.98 -4.61 8.24
CA LYS A 63 16.26 -4.40 7.55
C LYS A 63 16.21 -3.01 6.90
N LYS A 64 17.14 -2.16 7.33
CA LYS A 64 17.62 -1.05 6.53
C LYS A 64 18.25 -1.67 5.29
N THR A 65 17.51 -1.73 4.19
CA THR A 65 18.07 -2.05 2.88
C THR A 65 18.53 -0.73 2.27
N ASN A 66 19.81 -0.66 1.95
CA ASN A 66 20.43 0.45 1.25
C ASN A 66 19.69 0.70 -0.07
N ALA A 67 19.60 1.97 -0.48
CA ALA A 67 18.80 2.43 -1.60
C ALA A 67 19.27 1.93 -2.99
N GLU A 68 20.22 1.00 -3.05
CA GLU A 68 20.92 0.56 -4.26
C GLU A 68 20.39 -0.79 -4.81
N ASP A 69 19.68 -1.60 -4.01
CA ASP A 69 19.19 -2.92 -4.44
C ASP A 69 17.79 -2.91 -5.11
N LEU A 70 17.08 -1.77 -5.09
CA LEU A 70 15.71 -1.64 -5.62
C LEU A 70 15.62 -1.28 -7.11
N TYR A 71 16.76 -1.04 -7.78
CA TYR A 71 16.79 -0.59 -9.18
C TYR A 71 16.92 -1.73 -10.21
N GLU A 72 17.34 -2.93 -9.81
CA GLU A 72 17.62 -4.03 -10.76
C GLU A 72 16.41 -4.93 -11.06
N GLU A 73 15.37 -4.97 -10.21
CA GLU A 73 14.25 -5.91 -10.37
C GLU A 73 13.13 -5.42 -11.32
N HIS A 74 13.12 -4.14 -11.70
CA HIS A 74 12.05 -3.53 -12.52
C HIS A 74 12.45 -3.11 -13.94
N TYR A 75 13.57 -3.63 -14.48
CA TYR A 75 13.97 -3.39 -15.89
C TYR A 75 13.86 -4.62 -16.81
N LYS A 76 13.33 -5.77 -16.35
CA LYS A 76 13.21 -6.98 -17.21
C LYS A 76 11.80 -7.41 -17.58
N ASP A 77 10.76 -6.69 -17.17
CA ASP A 77 9.37 -7.05 -17.44
C ASP A 77 8.61 -6.01 -18.30
N THR A 78 9.35 -5.17 -19.05
CA THR A 78 8.76 -4.20 -19.98
C THR A 78 9.55 -4.12 -21.28
N THR A 79 9.79 -5.26 -21.92
CA THR A 79 10.23 -5.30 -23.33
C THR A 79 9.70 -6.51 -24.10
N ILE A 80 8.49 -6.99 -23.83
CA ILE A 80 7.75 -7.80 -24.82
C ILE A 80 6.29 -7.38 -24.76
N GLU A 81 5.94 -6.35 -25.54
CA GLU A 81 4.63 -6.16 -26.17
C GLU A 81 4.64 -4.86 -27.00
N SER A 82 5.51 -4.81 -28.01
CA SER A 82 5.33 -3.90 -29.15
C SER A 82 6.12 -4.37 -30.38
N GLU A 83 5.84 -5.59 -30.84
CA GLU A 83 6.14 -6.01 -32.21
C GLU A 83 4.86 -6.51 -32.89
N THR A 84 3.95 -5.58 -33.13
CA THR A 84 2.94 -5.71 -34.19
C THR A 84 2.96 -4.44 -35.04
N ALA A 85 3.94 -4.35 -35.93
CA ALA A 85 3.74 -3.76 -37.26
C ALA A 85 5.02 -3.91 -38.10
N LYS A 86 4.88 -4.68 -39.20
CA LYS A 86 5.50 -4.43 -40.51
C LYS A 86 6.87 -5.08 -40.77
N SER A 87 6.86 -6.30 -41.33
CA SER A 87 7.52 -6.60 -42.62
C SER A 87 7.32 -8.06 -43.05
N LYS A 88 6.69 -8.25 -44.23
CA LYS A 88 6.94 -9.24 -45.31
C LYS A 88 7.37 -10.67 -44.93
N ASP A 89 6.53 -11.67 -45.20
CA ASP A 89 6.68 -12.56 -46.38
C ASP A 89 5.47 -13.50 -46.55
N LYS A 90 5.04 -13.69 -47.79
CA LYS A 90 4.11 -14.70 -48.35
C LYS A 90 4.91 -15.30 -49.51
N PRO A 91 4.98 -16.62 -49.77
CA PRO A 91 3.92 -17.66 -49.76
C PRO A 91 4.39 -18.88 -48.92
N GLU A 92 3.73 -20.02 -48.74
CA GLU A 92 3.21 -21.00 -49.69
C GLU A 92 2.83 -22.23 -48.83
N VAL A 93 1.55 -22.60 -48.72
CA VAL A 93 1.18 -24.00 -48.44
C VAL A 93 -0.08 -24.32 -49.23
N ASP A 94 0.14 -25.27 -50.14
CA ASP A 94 -0.78 -26.06 -50.96
C ASP A 94 -2.05 -26.46 -50.21
N GLU A 95 -3.20 -26.02 -50.73
CA GLU A 95 -4.52 -26.38 -50.26
C GLU A 95 -5.03 -27.58 -51.08
N ASN A 96 -4.99 -28.73 -50.42
CA ASN A 96 -5.96 -29.80 -50.47
C ASN A 96 -6.39 -30.37 -51.85
N ALA A 97 -5.99 -31.62 -52.00
CA ALA A 97 -6.58 -32.60 -52.88
C ALA A 97 -8.11 -32.75 -52.72
N LYS A 98 -8.77 -32.97 -53.87
CA LYS A 98 -10.04 -33.70 -54.08
C LYS A 98 -11.35 -32.94 -53.80
N GLY A 99 -12.07 -32.67 -54.89
CA GLY A 99 -13.50 -32.37 -54.91
C GLY A 99 -13.91 -31.61 -56.15
#